data_AF-A0A0K3B226-F1
#
_entry.id   AF-A0A0K3B226-F1
#
_cell.length_a   1.000
_cell.length_b   1.000
_cell.length_c   1.000
_cell.angle_alpha   90.00
_cell.angle_beta   90.00
_cell.angle_gamma   90.00
#
_symmetry.space_group_name_H-M   'P 1'
#
loop_
_entity.id
_entity.type
_entity.pdbx_description
1 polymer ?
#
loop_
_entity_poly.entity_id
_entity_poly.type
_entity_poly.pdbx_seq_one_letter_code
_entity_poly.pdbx_strand_id
1 'polypeptide(L)'
;MGFDETLPTQRAGLLTKRSLVIASHAVERAALTGIGQAPMIVIAMFQRLPYFERERRVYARIAAQASVTVVGMVDTTRPDLPAGVTPVLLGKDEDLAREWSVVVLSPRFGASVIAQDLEEIDPESAALEAGRLFHGRWGLRRDEAYAETVRMRDVLGDRLPPSVRRRIDEILASTNEPPSIEIEQRTEAAVGDLVQRLTGQRAKAARVAQERDQAEGVHNDPETGLNTLAGLTSWLGTSTDTVPLGVVMVRIAAMAHLTERHGTRASIHTGQNVADLLRSELRPVDRAARISTTDFLLIKPAVSIDMLEATTTRVCERIKELERDYPFVELDCLSTSMLTRRRPLPLDPMRSQLDLAVNEYEWPPVTGDLADLPGWPLHQHQHSNWFS
;
A
#
# COMPACT_ATOMS: atom_id res chain seq x y z
N MET A 1 23.35 -13.14 -39.09
CA MET A 1 22.54 -14.00 -38.21
C MET A 1 22.71 -13.46 -36.80
N GLY A 2 21.86 -12.49 -36.45
CA GLY A 2 21.87 -11.87 -35.12
C GLY A 2 21.02 -12.73 -34.19
N PHE A 3 21.58 -13.12 -33.06
CA PHE A 3 20.81 -13.69 -31.96
C PHE A 3 19.91 -12.59 -31.41
N ASP A 4 18.62 -12.79 -31.57
CA ASP A 4 17.56 -12.00 -30.96
C ASP A 4 17.62 -12.23 -29.45
N GLU A 5 17.98 -11.18 -28.73
CA GLU A 5 18.03 -11.12 -27.28
C GLU A 5 16.57 -11.12 -26.78
N THR A 6 16.03 -12.32 -26.63
CA THR A 6 14.67 -12.55 -26.13
C THR A 6 14.51 -11.86 -24.79
N LEU A 7 13.62 -10.86 -24.75
CA LEU A 7 13.15 -10.17 -23.54
C LEU A 7 12.89 -11.19 -22.42
N PRO A 8 13.55 -11.08 -21.25
CA PRO A 8 13.35 -12.02 -20.16
C PRO A 8 11.91 -11.90 -19.65
N THR A 9 11.14 -12.98 -19.77
CA THR A 9 9.91 -13.20 -19.00
C THR A 9 10.29 -13.04 -17.53
N GLN A 10 9.91 -11.94 -16.86
CA GLN A 10 10.38 -11.66 -15.49
C GLN A 10 9.72 -12.59 -14.46
N ARG A 11 10.14 -13.86 -14.50
CA ARG A 11 10.06 -14.86 -13.44
C ARG A 11 10.65 -14.34 -12.14
N ALA A 12 11.67 -13.48 -12.27
CA ALA A 12 12.31 -12.75 -11.22
C ALA A 12 12.40 -11.27 -11.61
N GLY A 13 12.24 -10.36 -10.67
CA GLY A 13 12.32 -8.92 -10.91
C GLY A 13 11.17 -8.16 -10.27
N LEU A 14 10.74 -7.08 -10.93
CA LEU A 14 9.65 -6.24 -10.46
C LEU A 14 8.30 -6.87 -10.82
N LEU A 15 7.49 -7.13 -9.80
CA LEU A 15 6.20 -7.78 -9.89
C LEU A 15 5.13 -6.89 -9.26
N THR A 16 3.93 -6.92 -9.82
CA THR A 16 2.76 -6.26 -9.21
C THR A 16 2.05 -7.23 -8.27
N LYS A 17 1.32 -6.70 -7.27
CA LYS A 17 0.44 -7.51 -6.40
C LYS A 17 -0.45 -8.47 -7.21
N ARG A 18 -1.02 -7.98 -8.32
CA ARG A 18 -1.90 -8.78 -9.19
C ARG A 18 -1.18 -10.00 -9.77
N SER A 19 0.06 -9.83 -10.22
CA SER A 19 0.87 -10.92 -10.76
C SER A 19 1.17 -11.96 -9.67
N LEU A 20 1.51 -11.51 -8.45
CA LEU A 20 1.75 -12.39 -7.31
C LEU A 20 0.51 -13.17 -6.88
N VAL A 21 -0.67 -12.55 -6.87
CA VAL A 21 -1.94 -13.24 -6.57
C VAL A 21 -2.22 -14.34 -7.59
N ILE A 22 -2.03 -14.05 -8.90
CA ILE A 22 -2.23 -15.05 -9.95
C ILE A 22 -1.23 -16.20 -9.81
N ALA A 23 0.05 -15.90 -9.59
CA ALA A 23 1.09 -16.91 -9.40
C ALA A 23 0.83 -17.76 -8.15
N SER A 24 0.45 -17.14 -7.03
CA SER A 24 0.14 -17.84 -5.77
C SER A 24 -1.03 -18.80 -5.96
N HIS A 25 -2.11 -18.35 -6.59
CA HIS A 25 -3.24 -19.23 -6.92
C HIS A 25 -2.88 -20.35 -7.90
N ALA A 26 -1.88 -20.17 -8.77
CA ALA A 26 -1.40 -21.24 -9.63
C ALA A 26 -0.66 -22.29 -8.80
N VAL A 27 0.21 -21.87 -7.88
CA VAL A 27 0.94 -22.74 -6.95
C VAL A 27 -0.01 -23.49 -6.01
N GLU A 28 -0.97 -22.79 -5.40
CA GLU A 28 -1.99 -23.40 -4.52
C GLU A 28 -2.88 -24.40 -5.26
N ARG A 29 -3.27 -24.09 -6.50
CA ARG A 29 -4.01 -25.04 -7.33
C ARG A 29 -3.17 -26.26 -7.69
N ALA A 30 -1.90 -26.07 -8.03
CA ALA A 30 -1.00 -27.18 -8.31
C ALA A 30 -0.89 -28.13 -7.10
N ALA A 31 -0.80 -27.57 -5.88
CA ALA A 31 -0.80 -28.35 -4.64
C ALA A 31 -2.07 -29.22 -4.51
N LEU A 32 -3.24 -28.68 -4.84
CA LEU A 32 -4.52 -29.39 -4.74
C LEU A 32 -4.75 -30.44 -5.85
N THR A 33 -4.00 -30.38 -6.95
CA THR A 33 -4.15 -31.30 -8.09
C THR A 33 -3.29 -32.56 -8.01
N GLY A 34 -2.47 -32.72 -6.97
CA GLY A 34 -1.58 -33.87 -6.82
C GLY A 34 -2.32 -35.22 -6.87
N ILE A 35 -1.95 -36.08 -7.83
CA ILE A 35 -2.44 -37.45 -7.93
C ILE A 35 -1.54 -38.36 -7.08
N GLY A 36 -2.10 -38.89 -5.99
CA GLY A 36 -1.43 -39.79 -5.04
C GLY A 36 -0.92 -39.06 -3.80
N GLN A 37 -1.01 -39.73 -2.64
CA GLN A 37 -0.65 -39.18 -1.33
C GLN A 37 0.88 -39.13 -1.09
N ALA A 38 1.63 -38.53 -2.01
CA ALA A 38 3.02 -38.20 -1.72
C ALA A 38 3.05 -37.16 -0.58
N PRO A 39 3.96 -37.29 0.39
CA PRO A 39 4.02 -36.34 1.48
C PRO A 39 4.39 -34.96 0.93
N MET A 40 3.68 -33.93 1.39
CA MET A 40 3.75 -32.58 0.86
C MET A 40 3.85 -31.56 1.99
N ILE A 41 4.70 -30.55 1.78
CA ILE A 41 4.83 -29.35 2.59
C ILE A 41 4.17 -28.19 1.83
N VAL A 42 3.36 -27.40 2.54
CA VAL A 42 2.93 -26.08 2.08
C VAL A 42 3.26 -25.05 3.16
N ILE A 43 3.97 -23.99 2.80
CA ILE A 43 4.27 -22.86 3.66
C ILE A 43 3.75 -21.60 2.97
N ALA A 44 2.90 -20.83 3.64
CA ALA A 44 2.40 -19.57 3.11
C ALA A 44 2.53 -18.45 4.14
N MET A 45 3.02 -17.29 3.70
CA MET A 45 3.24 -16.10 4.51
C MET A 45 2.28 -15.01 4.05
N PHE A 46 1.38 -14.62 4.95
CA PHE A 46 0.41 -13.56 4.71
C PHE A 46 0.83 -12.30 5.44
N GLN A 47 0.99 -11.21 4.70
CA GLN A 47 1.25 -9.91 5.31
C GLN A 47 0.12 -9.46 6.26
N ARG A 48 -1.12 -9.97 6.09
CA ARG A 48 -2.30 -9.53 6.88
C ARG A 48 -3.34 -10.64 7.04
N LEU A 49 -3.99 -10.68 8.21
CA LEU A 49 -5.08 -11.62 8.50
C LEU A 49 -6.29 -11.52 7.52
N PRO A 50 -6.77 -10.33 7.11
CA PRO A 50 -7.83 -10.23 6.11
C PRO A 50 -7.48 -10.83 4.73
N TYR A 51 -6.19 -10.97 4.40
CA TYR A 51 -5.79 -11.67 3.18
C TYR A 51 -5.92 -13.17 3.35
N PHE A 52 -5.53 -13.71 4.52
CA PHE A 52 -5.74 -15.11 4.84
C PHE A 52 -7.23 -15.48 4.89
N GLU A 53 -8.11 -14.65 5.47
CA GLU A 53 -9.52 -15.02 5.62
C GLU A 53 -10.22 -15.25 4.27
N ARG A 54 -9.78 -14.56 3.22
CA ARG A 54 -10.25 -14.80 1.84
C ARG A 54 -9.84 -16.17 1.32
N GLU A 55 -8.66 -16.64 1.72
CA GLU A 55 -8.06 -17.91 1.30
C GLU A 55 -8.29 -19.07 2.28
N ARG A 56 -8.93 -18.82 3.43
CA ARG A 56 -9.13 -19.79 4.51
C ARG A 56 -9.67 -21.14 4.02
N ARG A 57 -10.63 -21.12 3.09
CA ARG A 57 -11.20 -22.36 2.50
C ARG A 57 -10.19 -23.13 1.66
N VAL A 58 -9.31 -22.43 0.95
CA VAL A 58 -8.24 -23.04 0.15
C VAL A 58 -7.26 -23.74 1.08
N TYR A 59 -6.78 -23.06 2.13
CA TYR A 59 -5.83 -23.61 3.08
C TYR A 59 -6.40 -24.75 3.93
N ALA A 60 -7.70 -24.75 4.22
CA ALA A 60 -8.37 -25.89 4.83
C ALA A 60 -8.29 -27.15 3.94
N ARG A 61 -8.49 -27.01 2.63
CA ARG A 61 -8.35 -28.13 1.68
C ARG A 61 -6.91 -28.57 1.51
N ILE A 62 -5.97 -27.61 1.47
CA ILE A 62 -4.54 -27.92 1.43
C ILE A 62 -4.14 -28.71 2.67
N ALA A 63 -4.51 -28.26 3.87
CA ALA A 63 -4.21 -28.95 5.13
C ALA A 63 -4.83 -30.35 5.24
N ALA A 64 -5.93 -30.62 4.53
CA ALA A 64 -6.51 -31.96 4.46
C ALA A 64 -5.71 -32.94 3.56
N GLN A 65 -4.83 -32.43 2.69
CA GLN A 65 -4.03 -33.23 1.75
C GLN A 65 -2.53 -33.22 2.08
N ALA A 66 -2.02 -32.09 2.56
CA ALA A 66 -0.61 -31.91 2.86
C ALA A 66 -0.24 -32.61 4.17
N SER A 67 1.00 -33.10 4.25
CA SER A 67 1.56 -33.62 5.49
C SER A 67 1.93 -32.50 6.47
N VAL A 68 2.25 -31.32 5.96
CA VAL A 68 2.56 -30.12 6.73
C VAL A 68 1.97 -28.91 6.01
N THR A 69 1.18 -28.12 6.75
CA THR A 69 0.73 -26.80 6.29
C THR A 69 1.10 -25.77 7.35
N VAL A 70 1.95 -24.82 6.98
CA VAL A 70 2.34 -23.68 7.81
C VAL A 70 1.76 -22.42 7.22
N VAL A 71 1.09 -21.62 8.05
CA VAL A 71 0.59 -20.30 7.67
C VAL A 71 1.18 -19.27 8.62
N GLY A 72 2.11 -18.48 8.10
CA GLY A 72 2.67 -17.33 8.79
C GLY A 72 1.84 -16.08 8.57
N MET A 73 1.73 -15.22 9.58
CA MET A 73 1.09 -13.93 9.43
C MET A 73 1.62 -12.86 10.36
N VAL A 74 1.52 -11.61 9.91
CA VAL A 74 1.79 -10.44 10.72
C VAL A 74 0.57 -10.14 11.58
N ASP A 75 0.60 -10.63 12.82
CA ASP A 75 -0.43 -10.36 13.83
C ASP A 75 0.16 -10.62 15.22
N THR A 76 -0.36 -9.92 16.23
CA THR A 76 -0.04 -10.18 17.64
C THR A 76 -0.98 -11.21 18.25
N THR A 77 -2.14 -11.45 17.62
CA THR A 77 -3.18 -12.37 18.11
C THR A 77 -3.17 -13.65 17.30
N ARG A 78 -3.21 -14.79 17.98
CA ARG A 78 -3.35 -16.08 17.30
C ARG A 78 -4.75 -16.18 16.69
N PRO A 79 -4.89 -16.29 15.35
CA PRO A 79 -6.19 -16.44 14.73
C PRO A 79 -6.74 -17.86 14.91
N ASP A 80 -8.04 -18.00 14.68
CA ASP A 80 -8.69 -19.28 14.49
C ASP A 80 -8.37 -19.83 13.09
N LEU A 81 -7.42 -20.76 12.99
CA LEU A 81 -7.02 -21.39 11.72
C LEU A 81 -7.73 -22.73 11.51
N PRO A 82 -7.94 -23.14 10.24
CA PRO A 82 -8.46 -24.46 9.92
C PRO A 82 -7.64 -25.58 10.56
N ALA A 83 -8.30 -26.70 10.89
CA ALA A 83 -7.63 -27.89 11.39
C ALA A 83 -6.50 -28.34 10.43
N GLY A 84 -5.36 -28.75 11.00
CA GLY A 84 -4.17 -29.16 10.24
C GLY A 84 -3.25 -28.01 9.81
N VAL A 85 -3.66 -26.76 9.99
CA VAL A 85 -2.80 -25.59 9.75
C VAL A 85 -2.00 -25.24 11.00
N THR A 86 -0.70 -25.09 10.84
CA THR A 86 0.21 -24.59 11.88
C THR A 86 0.36 -23.07 11.76
N PRO A 87 -0.16 -22.27 12.71
CA PRO A 87 0.04 -20.82 12.71
C PRO A 87 1.47 -20.46 13.08
N VAL A 88 2.03 -19.46 12.41
CA VAL A 88 3.22 -18.74 12.86
C VAL A 88 2.91 -17.25 12.90
N LEU A 89 3.20 -16.58 14.01
CA LEU A 89 3.01 -15.14 14.15
C LEU A 89 4.33 -14.42 13.93
N LEU A 90 4.27 -13.33 13.18
CA LEU A 90 5.38 -12.43 12.90
C LEU A 90 5.10 -11.05 13.50
N GLY A 91 6.14 -10.42 14.03
CA GLY A 91 6.13 -9.00 14.36
C GLY A 91 6.13 -8.14 13.09
N LYS A 92 5.51 -6.96 13.17
CA LYS A 92 5.40 -6.00 12.06
C LYS A 92 6.76 -5.48 11.54
N ASP A 93 7.78 -5.50 12.37
CA ASP A 93 9.11 -4.95 12.08
C ASP A 93 10.08 -6.02 11.53
N GLU A 94 9.61 -7.25 11.34
CA GLU A 94 10.43 -8.35 10.80
C GLU A 94 10.49 -8.30 9.27
N ASP A 95 11.61 -8.73 8.67
CA ASP A 95 11.73 -8.76 7.20
C ASP A 95 10.69 -9.65 6.52
N LEU A 96 10.35 -10.78 7.15
CA LEU A 96 9.27 -11.67 6.69
C LEU A 96 7.89 -11.02 6.73
N ALA A 97 7.68 -9.96 7.52
CA ALA A 97 6.40 -9.24 7.54
C ALA A 97 6.12 -8.52 6.22
N ARG A 98 7.18 -8.17 5.48
CA ARG A 98 7.13 -7.54 4.16
C ARG A 98 7.32 -8.55 3.02
N GLU A 99 7.54 -9.82 3.33
CA GLU A 99 7.68 -10.91 2.35
C GLU A 99 6.31 -11.55 2.06
N TRP A 100 5.99 -11.68 0.78
CA TRP A 100 4.90 -12.50 0.26
C TRP A 100 5.49 -13.83 -0.18
N SER A 101 5.11 -14.92 0.48
CA SER A 101 5.67 -16.23 0.18
C SER A 101 4.63 -17.33 0.15
N VAL A 102 4.68 -18.18 -0.87
CA VAL A 102 3.93 -19.44 -0.98
C VAL A 102 4.88 -20.48 -1.53
N VAL A 103 5.15 -21.54 -0.77
CA VAL A 103 6.06 -22.62 -1.14
C VAL A 103 5.32 -23.94 -1.03
N VAL A 104 5.40 -24.74 -2.07
CA VAL A 104 4.87 -26.11 -2.11
C VAL A 104 6.01 -27.03 -2.47
N LEU A 105 6.23 -28.07 -1.65
CA LEU A 105 7.26 -29.06 -1.90
C LEU A 105 6.74 -30.47 -1.63
N SER A 106 7.03 -31.37 -2.55
CA SER A 106 6.87 -32.82 -2.42
C SER A 106 8.03 -33.52 -3.13
N PRO A 107 8.23 -34.83 -2.93
CA PRO A 107 9.29 -35.56 -3.62
C PRO A 107 9.25 -35.45 -5.15
N ARG A 108 8.07 -35.22 -5.76
CA ARG A 108 7.90 -35.21 -7.23
C ARG A 108 7.49 -33.87 -7.82
N PHE A 109 7.31 -32.85 -6.99
CA PHE A 109 6.84 -31.53 -7.44
C PHE A 109 7.30 -30.47 -6.46
N GLY A 110 7.68 -29.30 -6.96
CA GLY A 110 7.82 -28.12 -6.13
C GLY A 110 7.54 -26.84 -6.91
N ALA A 111 7.03 -25.86 -6.19
CA ALA A 111 6.70 -24.56 -6.71
C ALA A 111 6.85 -23.50 -5.63
N SER A 112 7.19 -22.28 -6.02
CA SER A 112 7.32 -21.18 -5.08
C SER A 112 6.90 -19.84 -5.69
N VAL A 113 6.43 -18.95 -4.84
CA VAL A 113 6.28 -17.52 -5.06
C VAL A 113 6.96 -16.87 -3.86
N ILE A 114 7.96 -16.02 -4.07
CA ILE A 114 8.68 -15.29 -3.01
C ILE A 114 8.82 -13.85 -3.50
N ALA A 115 8.33 -12.87 -2.76
CA ALA A 115 8.42 -11.47 -3.18
C ALA A 115 8.47 -10.51 -2.00
N GLN A 116 9.42 -9.58 -2.03
CA GLN A 116 9.54 -8.52 -1.04
C GLN A 116 8.75 -7.30 -1.50
N ASP A 117 7.92 -6.74 -0.61
CA ASP A 117 7.30 -5.44 -0.86
C ASP A 117 8.35 -4.33 -0.84
N LEU A 118 8.40 -3.54 -1.92
CA LEU A 118 9.32 -2.41 -2.05
C LEU A 118 8.76 -1.13 -1.43
N GLU A 119 7.47 -1.14 -1.05
CA GLU A 119 6.72 0.06 -0.66
C GLU A 119 6.69 1.14 -1.74
N GLU A 120 6.94 0.75 -2.99
CA GLU A 120 6.87 1.59 -4.17
C GLU A 120 5.56 1.37 -4.93
N ILE A 121 5.17 2.37 -5.72
CA ILE A 121 3.93 2.37 -6.48
C ILE A 121 4.23 2.56 -7.96
N ASP A 122 3.66 1.69 -8.79
CA ASP A 122 3.58 1.84 -10.24
C ASP A 122 2.81 3.13 -10.59
N PRO A 123 3.45 4.12 -11.24
CA PRO A 123 2.82 5.38 -11.61
C PRO A 123 1.64 5.23 -12.58
N GLU A 124 1.60 4.14 -13.35
CA GLU A 124 0.52 3.88 -14.30
C GLU A 124 -0.69 3.18 -13.64
N SER A 125 -0.60 2.86 -12.34
CA SER A 125 -1.68 2.16 -11.65
C SER A 125 -2.85 3.08 -11.27
N ALA A 126 -4.04 2.59 -11.61
CA ALA A 126 -5.32 3.22 -11.29
C ALA A 126 -5.63 3.33 -9.79
N ALA A 127 -5.08 2.43 -8.97
CA ALA A 127 -5.38 2.33 -7.55
C ALA A 127 -4.10 2.01 -6.77
N LEU A 128 -3.98 2.60 -5.58
CA LEU A 128 -2.77 2.51 -4.77
C LEU A 128 -2.39 1.06 -4.46
N GLU A 129 -3.34 0.29 -3.93
CA GLU A 129 -3.09 -1.10 -3.54
C GLU A 129 -2.76 -2.02 -4.73
N ALA A 130 -3.32 -1.72 -5.91
CA ALA A 130 -3.04 -2.48 -7.13
C ALA A 130 -1.69 -2.11 -7.75
N GLY A 131 -1.20 -0.90 -7.48
CA GLY A 131 0.06 -0.38 -8.01
C GLY A 131 1.29 -0.77 -7.20
N ARG A 132 1.13 -1.44 -6.06
CA ARG A 132 2.27 -1.89 -5.25
C ARG A 132 3.24 -2.75 -6.06
N LEU A 133 4.51 -2.37 -5.97
CA LEU A 133 5.63 -3.04 -6.59
C LEU A 133 6.34 -3.95 -5.58
N PHE A 134 6.71 -5.12 -6.06
CA PHE A 134 7.40 -6.13 -5.30
C PHE A 134 8.64 -6.57 -6.07
N HIS A 135 9.73 -6.83 -5.37
CA HIS A 135 10.87 -7.52 -5.96
C HIS A 135 10.79 -8.99 -5.58
N GLY A 136 10.60 -9.86 -6.55
CA GLY A 136 10.36 -11.26 -6.24
C GLY A 136 10.63 -12.19 -7.39
N ARG A 137 10.42 -13.47 -7.10
CA ARG A 137 10.45 -14.56 -8.05
C ARG A 137 9.29 -15.52 -7.84
N TRP A 138 8.87 -16.18 -8.90
CA TRP A 138 7.93 -17.29 -8.83
C TRP A 138 8.31 -18.38 -9.82
N GLY A 139 7.85 -19.61 -9.61
CA GLY A 139 8.19 -20.71 -10.51
C GLY A 139 7.62 -22.05 -10.07
N LEU A 140 7.74 -23.03 -10.97
CA LEU A 140 7.28 -24.42 -10.77
C LEU A 140 8.47 -25.39 -10.71
N ARG A 141 9.57 -24.89 -10.15
CA ARG A 141 10.86 -25.56 -10.05
C ARG A 141 11.02 -26.21 -8.67
N ARG A 142 11.27 -27.52 -8.65
CA ARG A 142 11.39 -28.26 -7.38
C ARG A 142 12.65 -27.91 -6.61
N ASP A 143 13.76 -27.65 -7.30
CA ASP A 143 15.03 -27.25 -6.67
C ASP A 143 14.92 -25.89 -5.96
N GLU A 144 14.24 -24.93 -6.59
CA GLU A 144 13.98 -23.64 -5.96
C GLU A 144 13.03 -23.74 -4.77
N ALA A 145 11.94 -24.52 -4.91
CA ALA A 145 11.02 -24.76 -3.81
C ALA A 145 11.69 -25.49 -2.63
N TYR A 146 12.63 -26.40 -2.91
CA TYR A 146 13.46 -27.07 -1.90
C TYR A 146 14.30 -26.05 -1.13
N ALA A 147 15.06 -25.20 -1.85
CA ALA A 147 15.89 -24.16 -1.23
C ALA A 147 15.07 -23.20 -0.38
N GLU A 148 13.90 -22.77 -0.87
CA GLU A 148 12.99 -21.91 -0.12
C GLU A 148 12.36 -22.60 1.09
N THR A 149 12.08 -23.90 1.01
CA THR A 149 11.59 -24.67 2.15
C THR A 149 12.65 -24.77 3.25
N VAL A 150 13.92 -24.99 2.89
CA VAL A 150 15.05 -24.99 3.84
C VAL A 150 15.18 -23.61 4.48
N ARG A 151 15.21 -22.53 3.67
CA ARG A 151 15.28 -21.15 4.18
C ARG A 151 14.14 -20.86 5.15
N MET A 152 12.90 -21.19 4.77
CA MET A 152 11.73 -20.96 5.63
C MET A 152 11.79 -21.77 6.92
N ARG A 153 12.20 -23.04 6.88
CA ARG A 153 12.40 -23.85 8.09
C ARG A 153 13.38 -23.17 9.04
N ASP A 154 14.47 -22.65 8.51
CA ASP A 154 15.54 -22.03 9.32
C ASP A 154 15.12 -20.68 9.89
N VAL A 155 14.52 -19.81 9.06
CA VAL A 155 14.08 -18.47 9.49
C VAL A 155 12.92 -18.56 10.49
N LEU A 156 11.99 -19.50 10.31
CA LEU A 156 10.90 -19.69 11.27
C LEU A 156 11.39 -20.35 12.56
N GLY A 157 12.46 -21.15 12.50
CA GLY A 157 13.20 -21.64 13.67
C GLY A 157 12.30 -22.26 14.74
N ASP A 158 12.42 -21.77 15.97
CA ASP A 158 11.68 -22.27 17.14
C ASP A 158 10.19 -21.89 17.15
N ARG A 159 9.75 -21.06 16.21
CA ARG A 159 8.32 -20.76 16.01
C ARG A 159 7.58 -21.96 15.40
N LEU A 160 8.31 -22.87 14.75
CA LEU A 160 7.75 -24.12 14.28
C LEU A 160 7.73 -25.15 15.43
N PRO A 161 6.58 -25.78 15.73
CA PRO A 161 6.54 -26.87 16.69
C PRO A 161 7.54 -27.98 16.31
N PRO A 162 8.23 -28.62 17.29
CA PRO A 162 9.23 -29.65 17.00
C PRO A 162 8.70 -30.81 16.14
N SER A 163 7.42 -31.16 16.27
CA SER A 163 6.76 -32.18 15.43
C SER A 163 6.65 -31.75 13.96
N VAL A 164 6.32 -30.48 13.71
CA VAL A 164 6.21 -29.90 12.38
C VAL A 164 7.58 -29.81 11.73
N ARG A 165 8.58 -29.32 12.48
CA ARG A 165 9.96 -29.23 11.98
C ARG A 165 10.53 -30.60 11.59
N ARG A 166 10.32 -31.62 12.43
CA ARG A 166 10.74 -33.00 12.12
C ARG A 166 10.07 -33.52 10.83
N ARG A 167 8.77 -33.24 10.65
CA ARG A 167 8.03 -33.66 9.46
C ARG A 167 8.52 -32.96 8.20
N ILE A 168 8.90 -31.67 8.29
CA ILE A 168 9.55 -30.95 7.21
C ILE A 168 10.88 -31.62 6.85
N ASP A 169 11.72 -31.91 7.85
CA ASP A 169 13.03 -32.55 7.66
C ASP A 169 12.90 -33.95 7.01
N GLU A 170 11.90 -34.75 7.39
CA GLU A 170 11.59 -36.05 6.77
C GLU A 170 11.28 -35.91 5.27
N ILE A 171 10.47 -34.92 4.90
CA ILE A 171 10.07 -34.71 3.50
C ILE A 171 11.25 -34.17 2.67
N LEU A 172 12.03 -33.23 3.23
CA LEU A 172 13.26 -32.76 2.61
C LEU A 172 14.23 -33.92 2.34
N ALA A 173 14.43 -34.81 3.33
CA ALA A 173 15.28 -35.99 3.18
C ALA A 173 14.75 -37.03 2.18
N SER A 174 13.44 -37.05 1.93
CA SER A 174 12.82 -37.93 0.92
C SER A 174 12.87 -37.38 -0.51
N THR A 175 13.27 -36.12 -0.68
CA THR A 175 13.34 -35.45 -1.99
C THR A 175 14.71 -35.68 -2.65
N ASN A 176 15.05 -36.95 -2.91
CA ASN A 176 16.38 -37.36 -3.41
C ASN A 176 16.43 -37.60 -4.93
N GLU A 177 15.28 -37.67 -5.60
CA GLU A 177 15.26 -37.80 -7.06
C GLU A 177 15.80 -36.50 -7.70
N PRO A 178 16.45 -36.55 -8.88
CA PRO A 178 16.78 -35.36 -9.64
C PRO A 178 15.51 -34.71 -10.22
N PRO A 179 15.41 -33.36 -10.26
CA PRO A 179 14.24 -32.69 -10.83
C PRO A 179 14.14 -32.93 -12.33
N SER A 180 12.92 -32.90 -12.88
CA SER A 180 12.72 -33.00 -14.32
C SER A 180 12.90 -31.61 -14.93
N ILE A 181 14.14 -31.13 -14.93
CA ILE A 181 14.51 -29.74 -15.22
C ILE A 181 13.89 -29.26 -16.53
N GLU A 182 13.90 -30.08 -17.58
CA GLU A 182 13.39 -29.69 -18.90
C GLU A 182 11.86 -29.51 -18.94
N ILE A 183 11.10 -30.41 -18.29
CA ILE A 183 9.64 -30.30 -18.22
C ILE A 183 9.26 -29.12 -17.33
N GLU A 184 9.89 -28.99 -16.17
CA GLU A 184 9.66 -27.89 -15.23
C GLU A 184 9.91 -26.53 -15.90
N GLN A 185 11.02 -26.38 -16.63
CA GLN A 185 11.34 -25.17 -17.39
C GLN A 185 10.34 -24.86 -18.50
N ARG A 186 9.90 -25.87 -19.28
CA ARG A 186 8.90 -25.66 -20.34
C ARG A 186 7.54 -25.28 -19.78
N THR A 187 7.10 -25.95 -18.71
CA THR A 187 5.85 -25.62 -18.03
C THR A 187 5.92 -24.22 -17.44
N GLU A 188 7.03 -23.85 -16.80
CA GLU A 188 7.24 -22.52 -16.26
C GLU A 188 7.19 -21.43 -17.35
N ALA A 189 7.89 -21.62 -18.47
CA ALA A 189 7.87 -20.68 -19.59
C ALA A 189 6.45 -20.47 -20.14
N ALA A 190 5.68 -21.55 -20.31
CA ALA A 190 4.31 -21.49 -20.79
C ALA A 190 3.37 -20.76 -19.79
N VAL A 191 3.50 -21.04 -18.50
CA VAL A 191 2.73 -20.33 -17.46
C VAL A 191 3.15 -18.86 -17.38
N GLY A 192 4.45 -18.56 -17.53
CA GLY A 192 5.01 -17.21 -17.54
C GLY A 192 4.39 -16.31 -18.60
N ASP A 193 4.38 -16.77 -19.85
CA ASP A 193 3.76 -16.05 -20.97
C ASP A 193 2.25 -15.82 -20.75
N LEU A 194 1.52 -16.83 -20.25
CA LEU A 194 0.09 -16.71 -19.95
C LEU A 194 -0.19 -15.69 -18.85
N VAL A 195 0.56 -15.71 -17.75
CA VAL A 195 0.41 -14.75 -16.64
C VAL A 195 0.68 -13.33 -17.14
N GLN A 196 1.72 -13.14 -17.95
CA GLN A 196 2.06 -11.82 -18.52
C GLN A 196 0.96 -11.29 -19.43
N ARG A 197 0.40 -12.13 -20.31
CA ARG A 197 -0.70 -11.72 -21.20
C ARG A 197 -1.97 -11.36 -20.44
N LEU A 198 -2.35 -12.18 -19.45
CA LEU A 198 -3.58 -11.95 -18.67
C LEU A 198 -3.48 -10.71 -17.78
N THR A 199 -2.31 -10.47 -17.18
CA THR A 199 -2.06 -9.25 -16.39
C THR A 199 -2.06 -8.01 -17.27
N GLY A 200 -1.41 -8.06 -18.44
CA GLY A 200 -1.41 -6.97 -19.41
C GLY A 200 -2.81 -6.62 -19.94
N GLN A 201 -3.61 -7.62 -20.32
CA GLN A 201 -4.99 -7.39 -20.79
C GLN A 201 -5.88 -6.76 -19.72
N ARG A 202 -5.78 -7.21 -18.47
CA ARG A 202 -6.54 -6.62 -17.36
C ARG A 202 -6.08 -5.22 -17.01
N ALA A 203 -4.77 -4.94 -17.05
CA ALA A 203 -4.24 -3.59 -16.82
C ALA A 203 -4.80 -2.62 -17.87
N LYS A 204 -4.82 -3.03 -19.14
CA LYS A 204 -5.43 -2.25 -20.23
C LYS A 204 -6.92 -2.00 -20.00
N ALA A 205 -7.69 -3.02 -19.60
CA ALA A 205 -9.12 -2.86 -19.33
C ALA A 205 -9.40 -1.93 -18.14
N ALA A 206 -8.62 -2.03 -17.06
CA ALA A 206 -8.74 -1.16 -15.90
C ALA A 206 -8.42 0.31 -16.25
N ARG A 207 -7.40 0.54 -17.09
CA ARG A 207 -7.05 1.87 -17.58
C ARG A 207 -8.20 2.49 -18.39
N VAL A 208 -8.79 1.74 -19.30
CA VAL A 208 -9.95 2.21 -20.10
C VAL A 208 -11.14 2.56 -19.22
N ALA A 209 -11.43 1.75 -18.19
CA ALA A 209 -12.51 2.06 -17.25
C ALA A 209 -12.24 3.36 -16.48
N GLN A 210 -11.00 3.56 -16.01
CA GLN A 210 -10.62 4.77 -15.31
C GLN A 210 -10.62 6.01 -16.21
N GLU A 211 -10.13 5.90 -17.45
CA GLU A 211 -10.19 6.98 -18.43
C GLU A 211 -11.65 7.42 -18.68
N ARG A 212 -12.60 6.46 -18.69
CA ARG A 212 -14.03 6.76 -18.76
C ARG A 212 -14.54 7.49 -17.53
N ASP A 213 -14.25 6.98 -16.34
CA ASP A 213 -14.70 7.61 -15.07
C ASP A 213 -14.11 9.02 -14.90
N GLN A 214 -12.88 9.24 -15.38
CA GLN A 214 -12.25 10.56 -15.44
C GLN A 214 -12.93 11.48 -16.44
N ALA A 215 -13.26 11.00 -17.65
CA ALA A 215 -13.97 11.77 -18.66
C ALA A 215 -15.38 12.18 -18.20
N GLU A 216 -16.04 11.32 -17.41
CA GLU A 216 -17.36 11.58 -16.83
C GLU A 216 -17.28 12.49 -15.57
N GLY A 217 -16.08 12.78 -15.04
CA GLY A 217 -15.87 13.68 -13.91
C GLY A 217 -16.47 13.19 -12.58
N VAL A 218 -16.88 11.93 -12.48
CA VAL A 218 -17.65 11.35 -11.35
C VAL A 218 -16.97 11.53 -9.99
N HIS A 219 -15.64 11.67 -9.99
CA HIS A 219 -14.82 11.73 -8.78
C HIS A 219 -14.11 13.07 -8.57
N ASN A 220 -14.39 14.08 -9.40
CA ASN A 220 -13.73 15.38 -9.34
C ASN A 220 -14.67 16.47 -8.83
N ASP A 221 -14.11 17.43 -8.09
CA ASP A 221 -14.76 18.67 -7.71
C ASP A 221 -15.03 19.51 -8.98
N PRO A 222 -16.27 19.94 -9.25
CA PRO A 222 -16.61 20.61 -10.51
C PRO A 222 -15.97 21.99 -10.65
N GLU A 223 -15.66 22.68 -9.55
CA GLU A 223 -15.09 24.03 -9.58
C GLU A 223 -13.57 23.99 -9.84
N THR A 224 -12.87 23.12 -9.10
CA THR A 224 -11.40 23.07 -9.13
C THR A 224 -10.85 21.98 -10.03
N GLY A 225 -11.64 20.94 -10.34
CA GLY A 225 -11.21 19.73 -11.03
C GLY A 225 -10.29 18.82 -10.20
N LEU A 226 -10.11 19.10 -8.89
CA LEU A 226 -9.36 18.23 -8.00
C LEU A 226 -10.19 16.99 -7.62
N ASN A 227 -9.58 15.97 -7.03
CA ASN A 227 -10.36 14.84 -6.54
C ASN A 227 -11.32 15.27 -5.42
N THR A 228 -12.46 14.62 -5.35
CA THR A 228 -13.32 14.63 -4.15
C THR A 228 -12.77 13.65 -3.11
N LEU A 229 -13.21 13.77 -1.86
CA LEU A 229 -12.87 12.78 -0.82
C LEU A 229 -13.35 11.36 -1.19
N ALA A 230 -14.50 11.25 -1.87
CA ALA A 230 -15.00 9.97 -2.36
C ALA A 230 -14.07 9.36 -3.44
N GLY A 231 -13.63 10.18 -4.40
CA GLY A 231 -12.63 9.81 -5.40
C GLY A 231 -11.32 9.33 -4.79
N LEU A 232 -10.80 10.08 -3.81
CA LEU A 232 -9.61 9.66 -3.07
C LEU A 232 -9.81 8.34 -2.33
N THR A 233 -10.94 8.16 -1.65
CA THR A 233 -11.21 6.94 -0.89
C THR A 233 -11.27 5.72 -1.79
N SER A 234 -11.86 5.87 -2.99
CA SER A 234 -11.86 4.83 -4.03
C SER A 234 -10.43 4.47 -4.48
N TRP A 235 -9.60 5.47 -4.75
CA TRP A 235 -8.20 5.28 -5.17
C TRP A 235 -7.31 4.66 -4.08
N LEU A 236 -7.47 5.09 -2.82
CA LEU A 236 -6.73 4.58 -1.66
C LEU A 236 -7.11 3.14 -1.32
N GLY A 237 -8.38 2.78 -1.49
CA GLY A 237 -8.95 1.52 -1.04
C GLY A 237 -9.01 1.41 0.50
N THR A 238 -9.41 0.22 0.98
CA THR A 238 -9.67 -0.05 2.41
C THR A 238 -8.49 -0.72 3.14
N SER A 239 -7.33 -0.80 2.51
CA SER A 239 -6.18 -1.56 3.00
C SER A 239 -5.32 -0.71 3.96
N THR A 240 -5.31 -1.02 5.26
CA THR A 240 -4.34 -0.43 6.21
C THR A 240 -2.96 -1.05 6.03
N ASP A 241 -1.91 -0.24 6.15
CA ASP A 241 -0.51 -0.65 6.40
C ASP A 241 0.38 -1.08 5.23
N THR A 242 -0.08 -1.01 3.98
CA THR A 242 0.73 -1.47 2.85
C THR A 242 1.81 -0.47 2.42
N VAL A 243 1.42 0.76 2.04
CA VAL A 243 2.37 1.81 1.66
C VAL A 243 2.20 3.03 2.55
N PRO A 244 3.29 3.58 3.12
CA PRO A 244 3.23 4.81 3.90
C PRO A 244 2.78 5.96 3.00
N LEU A 245 1.85 6.78 3.50
CA LEU A 245 1.40 7.98 2.83
C LEU A 245 1.89 9.20 3.57
N GLY A 246 2.54 10.11 2.85
CA GLY A 246 2.57 11.51 3.23
C GLY A 246 1.22 12.13 2.96
N VAL A 247 0.64 12.75 3.98
CA VAL A 247 -0.61 13.50 3.88
C VAL A 247 -0.31 14.93 4.29
N VAL A 248 -0.59 15.88 3.40
CA VAL A 248 -0.50 17.32 3.67
C VAL A 248 -1.90 17.89 3.60
N MET A 249 -2.36 18.50 4.69
CA MET A 249 -3.60 19.26 4.72
C MET A 249 -3.25 20.74 4.70
N VAL A 250 -3.90 21.47 3.80
CA VAL A 250 -3.73 22.90 3.61
C VAL A 250 -5.07 23.58 3.80
N ARG A 251 -5.11 24.63 4.60
CA ARG A 251 -6.27 25.49 4.82
C ARG A 251 -5.98 26.90 4.37
N ILE A 252 -6.91 27.44 3.58
CA ILE A 252 -6.90 28.82 3.10
C ILE A 252 -8.18 29.49 3.60
N ALA A 253 -8.10 30.13 4.77
CA ALA A 253 -9.27 30.66 5.48
C ALA A 253 -10.03 31.73 4.67
N ALA A 254 -9.30 32.56 3.91
CA ALA A 254 -9.87 33.61 3.07
C ALA A 254 -10.92 33.09 2.08
N MET A 255 -10.82 31.82 1.65
CA MET A 255 -11.77 31.22 0.72
C MET A 255 -13.20 31.12 1.25
N ALA A 256 -13.42 31.10 2.57
CA ALA A 256 -14.76 31.00 3.16
C ALA A 256 -15.67 32.18 2.76
N HIS A 257 -15.10 33.38 2.63
CA HIS A 257 -15.84 34.62 2.38
C HIS A 257 -15.61 35.20 0.99
N LEU A 258 -14.87 34.49 0.11
CA LEU A 258 -14.52 34.99 -1.22
C LEU A 258 -15.74 35.30 -2.08
N THR A 259 -16.72 34.41 -2.08
CA THR A 259 -17.94 34.58 -2.89
C THR A 259 -18.75 35.80 -2.41
N GLU A 260 -18.80 36.03 -1.10
CA GLU A 260 -19.53 37.16 -0.50
C GLU A 260 -18.84 38.50 -0.79
N ARG A 261 -17.51 38.53 -0.67
CA ARG A 261 -16.72 39.77 -0.78
C ARG A 261 -16.36 40.16 -2.22
N HIS A 262 -16.10 39.17 -3.07
CA HIS A 262 -15.55 39.38 -4.42
C HIS A 262 -16.37 38.71 -5.54
N GLY A 263 -17.48 38.05 -5.19
CA GLY A 263 -18.38 37.39 -6.13
C GLY A 263 -17.92 36.00 -6.58
N THR A 264 -18.85 35.27 -7.21
CA THR A 264 -18.65 33.86 -7.60
C THR A 264 -17.50 33.65 -8.58
N ARG A 265 -17.30 34.57 -9.54
CA ARG A 265 -16.22 34.43 -10.55
C ARG A 265 -14.84 34.50 -9.92
N ALA A 266 -14.62 35.43 -8.99
CA ALA A 266 -13.36 35.55 -8.27
C ALA A 266 -13.11 34.30 -7.42
N SER A 267 -14.14 33.83 -6.70
CA SER A 267 -14.05 32.60 -5.90
C SER A 267 -13.65 31.36 -6.72
N ILE A 268 -14.31 31.13 -7.86
CA ILE A 268 -13.97 30.02 -8.77
C ILE A 268 -12.55 30.16 -9.31
N HIS A 269 -12.18 31.37 -9.78
CA HIS A 269 -10.86 31.61 -10.34
C HIS A 269 -9.74 31.40 -9.30
N THR A 270 -9.93 31.89 -8.08
CA THR A 270 -8.97 31.67 -6.99
C THR A 270 -8.88 30.19 -6.64
N GLY A 271 -10.00 29.48 -6.57
CA GLY A 271 -10.02 28.03 -6.35
C GLY A 271 -9.27 27.24 -7.45
N GLN A 272 -9.42 27.65 -8.71
CA GLN A 272 -8.71 27.05 -9.85
C GLN A 272 -7.20 27.32 -9.79
N ASN A 273 -6.79 28.54 -9.45
CA ASN A 273 -5.37 28.88 -9.28
C ASN A 273 -4.72 28.07 -8.16
N VAL A 274 -5.39 27.94 -7.01
CA VAL A 274 -4.93 27.08 -5.92
C VAL A 274 -4.82 25.64 -6.40
N ALA A 275 -5.83 25.14 -7.12
CA ALA A 275 -5.82 23.78 -7.65
C ALA A 275 -4.67 23.53 -8.63
N ASP A 276 -4.38 24.48 -9.52
CA ASP A 276 -3.29 24.37 -10.50
C ASP A 276 -1.92 24.42 -9.83
N LEU A 277 -1.75 25.26 -8.81
CA LEU A 277 -0.58 25.25 -7.94
C LEU A 277 -0.40 23.88 -7.29
N LEU A 278 -1.44 23.35 -6.65
CA LEU A 278 -1.40 22.04 -6.00
C LEU A 278 -1.05 20.93 -6.99
N ARG A 279 -1.63 20.94 -8.20
CA ARG A 279 -1.31 19.99 -9.28
C ARG A 279 0.15 20.04 -9.69
N SER A 280 0.74 21.23 -9.76
CA SER A 280 2.14 21.41 -10.16
C SER A 280 3.14 20.78 -9.18
N GLU A 281 2.73 20.50 -7.94
CA GLU A 281 3.56 19.81 -6.93
C GLU A 281 3.35 18.27 -6.93
N LEU A 282 2.50 17.73 -7.80
CA LEU A 282 2.16 16.30 -7.82
C LEU A 282 3.08 15.50 -8.77
N ARG A 283 3.57 14.36 -8.26
CA ARG A 283 4.08 13.26 -9.09
C ARG A 283 2.90 12.49 -9.70
N PRO A 284 3.12 11.65 -10.73
CA PRO A 284 2.05 10.83 -11.32
C PRO A 284 1.27 9.95 -10.31
N VAL A 285 1.95 9.48 -9.26
CA VAL A 285 1.35 8.67 -8.17
C VAL A 285 0.62 9.49 -7.12
N ASP A 286 0.85 10.80 -7.05
CA ASP A 286 0.27 11.66 -6.02
C ASP A 286 -1.16 12.08 -6.40
N ARG A 287 -1.95 12.46 -5.40
CA ARG A 287 -3.30 12.99 -5.62
C ARG A 287 -3.50 14.24 -4.78
N ALA A 288 -4.16 15.24 -5.37
CA ALA A 288 -4.72 16.37 -4.64
C ALA A 288 -6.24 16.28 -4.64
N ALA A 289 -6.84 16.73 -3.55
CA ALA A 289 -8.29 16.78 -3.38
C ALA A 289 -8.74 18.05 -2.69
N ARG A 290 -9.95 18.45 -3.02
CA ARG A 290 -10.68 19.47 -2.28
C ARG A 290 -11.63 18.76 -1.31
N ILE A 291 -11.46 19.03 -0.02
CA ILE A 291 -12.25 18.38 1.05
C ILE A 291 -13.36 19.32 1.53
N SER A 292 -13.11 20.63 1.49
CA SER A 292 -14.11 21.67 1.75
C SER A 292 -13.79 22.92 0.91
N THR A 293 -14.54 24.01 1.12
CA THR A 293 -14.28 25.29 0.45
C THR A 293 -12.89 25.83 0.78
N THR A 294 -12.39 25.60 2.00
CA THR A 294 -11.12 26.13 2.53
C THR A 294 -10.02 25.09 2.63
N ASP A 295 -10.38 23.80 2.70
CA ASP A 295 -9.44 22.72 3.02
C ASP A 295 -9.11 21.87 1.78
N PHE A 296 -7.82 21.76 1.53
CA PHE A 296 -7.23 20.95 0.47
C PHE A 296 -6.34 19.88 1.06
N LEU A 297 -6.21 18.76 0.34
CA LEU A 297 -5.43 17.61 0.75
C LEU A 297 -4.49 17.21 -0.37
N LEU A 298 -3.21 17.01 -0.07
CA LEU A 298 -2.27 16.31 -0.93
C LEU A 298 -1.95 14.96 -0.28
N ILE A 299 -1.99 13.91 -1.09
CA ILE A 299 -1.59 12.56 -0.71
C ILE A 299 -0.42 12.16 -1.58
N LYS A 300 0.71 11.85 -0.93
CA LYS A 300 1.96 11.48 -1.58
C LYS A 300 2.41 10.11 -1.07
N PRO A 301 2.14 9.02 -1.82
CA PRO A 301 2.60 7.68 -1.46
C PRO A 301 4.12 7.57 -1.51
N ALA A 302 4.70 6.70 -0.68
CA ALA A 302 6.13 6.36 -0.75
C ALA A 302 7.04 7.60 -0.71
N VAL A 303 6.85 8.46 0.28
CA VAL A 303 7.69 9.64 0.52
C VAL A 303 8.39 9.56 1.86
N SER A 304 9.59 10.16 1.95
CA SER A 304 10.25 10.40 3.22
C SER A 304 9.62 11.58 3.96
N ILE A 305 9.93 11.71 5.25
CA ILE A 305 9.46 12.83 6.08
C ILE A 305 10.02 14.16 5.58
N ASP A 306 11.30 14.21 5.21
CA ASP A 306 11.96 15.41 4.69
C ASP A 306 11.32 15.91 3.39
N MET A 307 10.98 14.99 2.48
CA MET A 307 10.28 15.33 1.23
C MET A 307 8.88 15.87 1.50
N LEU A 308 8.20 15.33 2.52
CA LEU A 308 6.88 15.78 2.92
C LEU A 308 6.95 17.20 3.50
N GLU A 309 7.85 17.47 4.44
CA GLU A 309 8.06 18.79 5.05
C GLU A 309 8.46 19.85 4.02
N ALA A 310 9.37 19.51 3.10
CA ALA A 310 9.76 20.40 2.01
C ALA A 310 8.57 20.71 1.08
N THR A 311 7.70 19.73 0.81
CA THR A 311 6.49 19.95 0.01
C THR A 311 5.49 20.84 0.74
N THR A 312 5.25 20.59 2.02
CA THR A 312 4.37 21.43 2.86
C THR A 312 4.82 22.89 2.84
N THR A 313 6.12 23.13 3.05
CA THR A 313 6.72 24.47 3.04
C THR A 313 6.54 25.15 1.68
N ARG A 314 6.94 24.49 0.58
CA ARG A 314 6.80 25.05 -0.78
C ARG A 314 5.36 25.36 -1.15
N VAL A 315 4.42 24.49 -0.80
CA VAL A 315 2.99 24.72 -1.09
C VAL A 315 2.51 26.00 -0.41
N CYS A 316 2.82 26.19 0.88
CA CYS A 316 2.40 27.40 1.58
C CYS A 316 3.11 28.66 1.10
N GLU A 317 4.41 28.60 0.79
CA GLU A 317 5.13 29.74 0.21
C GLU A 317 4.51 30.16 -1.13
N ARG A 318 4.25 29.19 -2.02
CA ARG A 318 3.66 29.49 -3.33
C ARG A 318 2.22 29.99 -3.23
N ILE A 319 1.43 29.51 -2.27
CA ILE A 319 0.07 30.03 -2.04
C ILE A 319 0.12 31.50 -1.60
N LYS A 320 1.06 31.86 -0.72
CA LYS A 320 1.29 33.26 -0.34
C LYS A 320 1.75 34.09 -1.52
N GLU A 321 2.56 33.54 -2.43
CA GLU A 321 2.98 34.25 -3.63
C GLU A 321 1.85 34.51 -4.63
N LEU A 322 0.77 33.70 -4.64
CA LEU A 322 -0.41 33.98 -5.48
C LEU A 322 -1.08 35.31 -5.13
N GLU A 323 -0.89 35.82 -3.91
CA GLU A 323 -1.32 37.16 -3.51
C GLU A 323 -0.73 38.26 -4.41
N ARG A 324 0.50 38.08 -4.91
CA ARG A 324 1.16 39.05 -5.81
C ARG A 324 0.44 39.16 -7.15
N ASP A 325 -0.19 38.07 -7.60
CA ASP A 325 -0.97 38.05 -8.84
C ASP A 325 -2.40 38.56 -8.63
N TYR A 326 -2.88 38.57 -7.37
CA TYR A 326 -4.23 39.00 -6.98
C TYR A 326 -4.22 39.84 -5.69
N PRO A 327 -3.87 41.14 -5.76
CA PRO A 327 -3.65 42.00 -4.59
C PRO A 327 -4.93 42.32 -3.77
N PHE A 328 -6.06 41.69 -4.10
CA PHE A 328 -7.35 41.91 -3.44
C PHE A 328 -7.80 40.72 -2.59
N VAL A 329 -7.02 39.62 -2.55
CA VAL A 329 -7.31 38.43 -1.74
C VAL A 329 -6.04 38.03 -0.99
N GLU A 330 -6.01 38.30 0.31
CA GLU A 330 -4.94 37.81 1.20
C GLU A 330 -5.08 36.29 1.35
N LEU A 331 -4.14 35.54 0.78
CA LEU A 331 -4.15 34.07 0.78
C LEU A 331 -3.21 33.53 1.86
N ASP A 332 -3.66 33.59 3.10
CA ASP A 332 -2.96 32.92 4.19
C ASP A 332 -3.07 31.40 4.08
N CYS A 333 -1.93 30.74 4.21
CA CYS A 333 -1.81 29.29 4.18
C CYS A 333 -1.47 28.76 5.57
N LEU A 334 -2.38 27.96 6.12
CA LEU A 334 -2.10 27.10 7.27
C LEU A 334 -1.97 25.67 6.78
N SER A 335 -0.99 24.94 7.30
CA SER A 335 -0.76 23.56 6.88
C SER A 335 -0.34 22.66 8.03
N THR A 336 -0.73 21.39 7.95
CA THR A 336 -0.21 20.31 8.77
C THR A 336 0.10 19.12 7.87
N SER A 337 1.11 18.33 8.24
CA SER A 337 1.47 17.13 7.49
C SER A 337 1.81 15.96 8.40
N MET A 338 1.57 14.75 7.92
CA MET A 338 1.94 13.53 8.63
C MET A 338 2.25 12.37 7.69
N LEU A 339 3.10 11.46 8.15
CA LEU A 339 3.25 10.14 7.56
C LEU A 339 2.30 9.17 8.24
N THR A 340 1.49 8.46 7.46
CA THR A 340 0.51 7.51 7.99
C THR A 340 0.32 6.27 7.11
N ARG A 341 0.19 5.15 7.78
CA ARG A 341 -0.23 3.87 7.20
C ARG A 341 -1.71 3.55 7.46
N ARG A 342 -2.37 4.37 8.29
CA ARG A 342 -3.76 4.17 8.70
C ARG A 342 -4.72 4.48 7.54
N ARG A 343 -5.77 3.67 7.44
CA ARG A 343 -6.94 3.88 6.59
C ARG A 343 -8.22 3.60 7.42
N PRO A 344 -9.29 4.42 7.33
CA PRO A 344 -9.37 5.69 6.60
C PRO A 344 -8.33 6.72 7.08
N LEU A 345 -8.08 7.76 6.28
CA LEU A 345 -7.10 8.77 6.62
C LEU A 345 -7.51 9.50 7.91
N PRO A 346 -6.57 9.81 8.82
CA PRO A 346 -6.86 10.50 10.08
C PRO A 346 -7.05 12.01 9.84
N LEU A 347 -8.10 12.39 9.10
CA LEU A 347 -8.35 13.78 8.72
C LEU A 347 -8.82 14.64 9.89
N ASP A 348 -9.59 14.09 10.83
CA ASP A 348 -10.12 14.87 11.96
C ASP A 348 -9.02 15.39 12.90
N PRO A 349 -8.03 14.56 13.33
CA PRO A 349 -6.89 15.08 14.09
C PRO A 349 -6.12 16.18 13.35
N MET A 350 -5.96 16.06 12.02
CA MET A 350 -5.28 17.10 11.22
C MET A 350 -6.08 18.41 11.22
N ARG A 351 -7.41 18.34 11.09
CA ARG A 351 -8.27 19.52 11.18
C ARG A 351 -8.19 20.18 12.54
N SER A 352 -8.26 19.40 13.62
CA SER A 352 -8.14 19.94 14.97
C SER A 352 -6.80 20.64 15.21
N GLN A 353 -5.70 20.14 14.63
CA GLN A 353 -4.40 20.83 14.68
C GLN A 353 -4.44 22.20 13.96
N LEU A 354 -5.10 22.27 12.80
CA LEU A 354 -5.27 23.54 12.09
C LEU A 354 -6.18 24.50 12.85
N ASP A 355 -7.26 24.01 13.46
CA ASP A 355 -8.17 24.83 14.28
C ASP A 355 -7.44 25.46 15.47
N LEU A 356 -6.54 24.72 16.13
CA LEU A 356 -5.71 25.24 17.21
C LEU A 356 -4.74 26.32 16.71
N ALA A 357 -4.10 26.11 15.56
CA ALA A 357 -3.18 27.08 14.97
C ALA A 357 -3.88 28.40 14.57
N VAL A 358 -5.13 28.34 14.12
CA VAL A 358 -5.97 29.53 13.86
C VAL A 358 -6.20 30.29 15.16
N ASN A 359 -6.63 29.60 16.23
CA ASN A 359 -6.93 30.23 17.52
C ASN A 359 -5.70 30.88 18.18
N GLU A 360 -4.49 30.35 17.95
CA GLU A 360 -3.24 30.96 18.39
C GLU A 360 -2.88 32.22 17.57
N TYR A 361 -3.16 32.22 16.26
CA TYR A 361 -2.93 33.37 15.38
C TYR A 361 -3.95 34.51 15.59
N GLU A 362 -5.18 34.18 15.99
CA GLU A 362 -6.26 35.13 16.26
C GLU A 362 -6.23 35.71 17.69
N TRP A 363 -5.17 35.48 18.46
CA TRP A 363 -5.06 35.98 19.83
C TRP A 363 -4.32 37.33 19.94
N PRO A 364 -4.91 38.37 20.59
CA PRO A 364 -6.24 38.40 21.21
C PRO A 364 -7.36 38.56 20.17
N PRO A 365 -8.58 38.06 20.46
CA PRO A 365 -9.70 38.05 19.51
C PRO A 365 -10.00 39.46 18.98
N VAL A 366 -10.18 39.58 17.67
CA VAL A 366 -10.48 40.83 16.95
C VAL A 366 -11.76 41.53 17.45
N THR A 367 -12.61 40.80 18.17
CA THR A 367 -13.77 41.34 18.89
C THR A 367 -13.91 40.67 20.25
N GLY A 368 -13.24 41.23 21.26
CA GLY A 368 -13.45 40.90 22.67
C GLY A 368 -12.63 41.84 23.54
N ASP A 369 -13.30 42.55 24.46
CA ASP A 369 -12.59 43.35 25.46
C ASP A 369 -11.82 42.41 26.38
N LEU A 370 -10.55 42.75 26.68
CA LEU A 370 -9.63 41.95 27.50
C LEU A 370 -10.15 41.73 28.94
N ALA A 371 -11.26 42.38 29.31
CA ALA A 371 -11.86 42.36 30.64
C ALA A 371 -12.76 41.15 30.93
N ASP A 372 -13.19 40.36 29.94
CA ASP A 372 -14.23 39.32 30.12
C ASP A 372 -13.73 37.86 30.21
N LEU A 373 -12.43 37.63 30.41
CA LEU A 373 -11.91 36.27 30.57
C LEU A 373 -11.87 35.83 32.06
N PRO A 374 -12.51 34.71 32.44
CA PRO A 374 -12.28 34.10 33.74
C PRO A 374 -10.83 33.59 33.81
N GLY A 375 -10.11 34.01 34.84
CA GLY A 375 -8.68 33.82 35.00
C GLY A 375 -8.21 32.37 34.77
N TRP A 376 -7.37 32.20 33.75
CA TRP A 376 -6.61 30.97 33.52
C TRP A 376 -5.18 31.11 34.07
N PRO A 377 -4.61 30.08 34.70
CA PRO A 377 -3.27 30.15 35.28
C PRO A 377 -2.18 30.15 34.20
N LEU A 378 -1.20 31.03 34.37
CA LEU A 378 0.06 31.08 33.61
C LEU A 378 0.84 29.77 33.79
N HIS A 379 0.84 28.89 32.79
CA HIS A 379 1.83 27.82 32.71
C HIS A 379 3.10 28.35 32.03
N GLN A 380 4.16 28.48 32.84
CA GLN A 380 5.51 28.75 32.39
C GLN A 380 6.00 27.64 31.45
N HIS A 381 6.59 28.05 30.33
CA HIS A 381 7.40 27.21 29.47
C HIS A 381 8.47 26.46 30.28
N GLN A 382 8.44 25.13 30.23
CA GLN A 382 9.64 24.31 30.41
C GLN A 382 9.86 23.47 29.16
N HIS A 383 10.98 23.77 28.50
CA HIS A 383 11.64 22.87 27.57
C HIS A 383 11.87 21.51 28.25
N SER A 384 11.52 20.42 27.57
CA SER A 384 12.02 19.10 27.92
C SER A 384 12.20 18.27 26.65
N ASN A 385 13.48 18.08 26.32
CA ASN A 385 13.99 17.06 25.40
C ASN A 385 13.47 15.69 25.78
N TRP A 386 12.99 14.93 24.80
CA TRP A 386 12.82 13.49 24.94
C TRP A 386 13.29 12.77 23.66
N PHE A 387 14.56 12.34 23.70
CA PHE A 387 15.00 11.09 23.10
C PHE A 387 15.09 10.06 24.24
N SER A 388 14.34 8.97 24.14
CA SER A 388 14.68 7.61 24.59
C SER A 388 13.66 6.63 24.05
#